data_AF-A0A952SBC0-F1
#
_entry.id   AF-A0A952SBC0-F1
#
_cell.length_a   1.000
_cell.length_b   1.000
_cell.length_c   1.000
_cell.angle_alpha   90.00
_cell.angle_beta   90.00
_cell.angle_gamma   90.00
#
_symmetry.space_group_name_H-M   'P 1'
#
loop_
_entity.id
_entity.type
_entity.pdbx_description
1 polymer ?
#
loop_
_entity_poly.entity_id
_entity_poly.type
_entity_poly.pdbx_seq_one_letter_code
_entity_poly.pdbx_strand_id
1 'polypeptide(L)'
;MERRLLIIALLAICAVMLPAETFAQRKAGYSYPAQARFIPKELGRVYLGMTLREFAKQIELKAAEIEDDRFEALAIRVPIDKGNVAEIVVMVQDYDIALREAGLRVDTVKRKIGDGEEYEAEVKRPIIEKIPAKAFVYAIYVNFKPEFDLKSYVVRTYGPGKARSAVDPYHFSDIEWTKRTSDGLLWLIRSLHEGDRRTLQLLGRIKGTEWGIE
;
A
#
# COMPACT_ATOMS: atom_id res chain seq x y z
N MET A 1 26.55 -37.55 50.71
CA MET A 1 27.29 -37.29 49.43
C MET A 1 26.35 -37.42 48.20
N GLU A 2 25.23 -36.73 48.02
CA GLU A 2 24.75 -35.37 48.36
C GLU A 2 25.37 -34.20 47.59
N ARG A 3 26.09 -34.47 46.50
CA ARG A 3 26.51 -33.40 45.56
C ARG A 3 26.28 -33.74 44.07
N ARG A 4 25.44 -34.73 43.77
CA ARG A 4 25.16 -35.15 42.38
C ARG A 4 23.69 -35.10 41.95
N LEU A 5 22.78 -34.73 42.86
CA LEU A 5 21.34 -34.61 42.56
C LEU A 5 20.85 -33.15 42.42
N LEU A 6 21.72 -32.16 42.65
CA LEU A 6 21.32 -30.75 42.62
C LEU A 6 21.56 -30.03 41.28
N ILE A 7 22.20 -30.68 40.30
CA ILE A 7 22.56 -30.04 39.02
C ILE A 7 21.54 -30.33 37.91
N ILE A 8 20.72 -31.38 38.05
CA ILE A 8 19.69 -31.72 37.04
C ILE A 8 18.39 -30.92 37.26
N ALA A 9 18.13 -30.44 38.48
CA ALA A 9 16.97 -29.58 38.76
C ALA A 9 17.16 -28.12 38.31
N LEU A 10 18.40 -27.69 38.02
CA LEU A 10 18.69 -26.32 37.58
C LEU A 10 18.62 -26.12 36.06
N LEU A 11 18.53 -27.20 35.27
CA LEU A 11 18.34 -27.16 33.82
C LEU A 11 16.86 -27.14 33.38
N ALA A 12 15.93 -27.31 34.33
CA ALA A 12 14.49 -27.29 34.06
C ALA A 12 13.81 -25.93 34.37
N ILE A 13 14.54 -24.93 34.85
CA ILE A 13 14.00 -23.61 35.28
C ILE A 13 14.47 -22.45 34.39
N CYS A 14 15.14 -22.73 33.25
CA CYS A 14 15.42 -21.73 32.22
C CYS A 14 14.60 -21.91 30.92
N ALA A 15 13.69 -22.87 30.88
CA ALA A 15 12.79 -23.10 29.73
C ALA A 15 11.39 -22.47 29.89
N VAL A 16 11.15 -21.77 31.00
CA VAL A 16 9.87 -21.10 31.28
C VAL A 16 10.16 -19.63 31.52
N MET A 17 10.45 -18.87 30.45
CA MET A 17 10.31 -17.40 30.32
C MET A 17 11.07 -16.92 29.07
N LEU A 18 10.92 -17.63 27.96
CA LEU A 18 10.80 -16.89 26.71
C LEU A 18 9.30 -16.80 26.49
N PRO A 19 8.67 -15.61 26.47
CA PRO A 19 7.53 -15.51 25.60
C PRO A 19 8.10 -15.93 24.24
N ALA A 20 7.73 -17.12 23.80
CA ALA A 20 7.44 -17.29 22.41
C ALA A 20 6.36 -16.22 22.13
N GLU A 21 6.80 -14.99 21.89
CA GLU A 21 6.35 -14.28 20.72
C GLU A 21 6.75 -15.17 19.55
N THR A 22 6.06 -16.31 19.40
CA THR A 22 5.44 -16.62 18.14
C THR A 22 4.96 -15.27 17.65
N PHE A 23 5.69 -14.73 16.68
CA PHE A 23 5.13 -13.95 15.59
C PHE A 23 3.96 -14.79 15.08
N ALA A 24 2.86 -14.79 15.85
CA ALA A 24 1.54 -15.11 15.39
C ALA A 24 1.33 -14.05 14.35
N GLN A 25 1.70 -14.43 13.14
CA GLN A 25 1.47 -13.80 11.87
C GLN A 25 0.12 -13.11 12.00
N ARG A 26 0.14 -11.81 12.36
CA ARG A 26 -1.08 -11.05 12.62
C ARG A 26 -1.71 -10.92 11.25
N LYS A 27 -2.57 -11.87 10.90
CA LYS A 27 -3.57 -11.71 9.86
C LYS A 27 -4.44 -10.58 10.39
N ALA A 28 -4.06 -9.35 10.09
CA ALA A 28 -4.88 -8.22 10.42
C ALA A 28 -6.20 -8.46 9.69
N GLY A 29 -7.27 -8.69 10.45
CA GLY A 29 -8.59 -9.08 9.97
C GLY A 29 -9.32 -7.92 9.30
N TYR A 30 -8.62 -7.21 8.43
CA TYR A 30 -9.13 -6.06 7.71
C TYR A 30 -10.11 -6.51 6.63
N SER A 31 -11.10 -5.67 6.34
CA SER A 31 -12.18 -6.05 5.43
C SER A 31 -12.71 -4.89 4.62
N TYR A 32 -13.17 -5.17 3.41
CA TYR A 32 -13.84 -4.19 2.58
C TYR A 32 -15.03 -3.50 3.27
N PRO A 33 -15.99 -4.21 3.90
CA PRO A 33 -17.14 -3.54 4.52
C PRO A 33 -16.77 -2.49 5.57
N ALA A 34 -15.69 -2.71 6.34
CA ALA A 34 -15.21 -1.77 7.35
C ALA A 34 -14.56 -0.50 6.75
N GLN A 35 -14.04 -0.61 5.52
CA GLN A 35 -13.23 0.43 4.87
C GLN A 35 -13.95 1.12 3.70
N ALA A 36 -15.02 0.52 3.15
CA ALA A 36 -15.66 0.90 1.88
C ALA A 36 -15.98 2.40 1.77
N ARG A 37 -16.42 3.04 2.86
CA ARG A 37 -16.76 4.47 2.88
C ARG A 37 -15.58 5.41 2.60
N PHE A 38 -14.35 4.92 2.71
CA PHE A 38 -13.14 5.73 2.52
C PHE A 38 -12.48 5.53 1.16
N ILE A 39 -12.99 4.60 0.36
CA ILE A 39 -12.36 4.15 -0.88
C ILE A 39 -13.18 4.69 -2.06
N PRO A 40 -12.55 5.33 -3.07
CA PRO A 40 -13.25 5.72 -4.28
C PRO A 40 -13.95 4.53 -4.93
N LYS A 41 -15.22 4.72 -5.33
CA LYS A 41 -16.06 3.65 -5.90
C LYS A 41 -15.45 3.03 -7.16
N GLU A 42 -14.65 3.81 -7.89
CA GLU A 42 -13.93 3.42 -9.09
C GLU A 42 -13.02 2.21 -8.83
N LEU A 43 -12.47 2.09 -7.62
CA LEU A 43 -11.57 1.01 -7.22
C LEU A 43 -12.29 -0.28 -6.82
N GLY A 44 -13.63 -0.30 -6.79
CA GLY A 44 -14.39 -1.51 -6.49
C GLY A 44 -14.23 -1.98 -5.04
N ARG A 45 -14.00 -3.29 -4.85
CA ARG A 45 -13.95 -3.94 -3.52
C ARG A 45 -12.55 -4.10 -2.95
N VAL A 46 -11.65 -3.17 -3.28
CA VAL A 46 -10.30 -3.13 -2.69
C VAL A 46 -10.35 -2.64 -1.25
N TYR A 47 -9.35 -2.98 -0.44
CA TYR A 47 -9.17 -2.49 0.92
C TYR A 47 -7.71 -2.61 1.33
N LEU A 48 -7.26 -1.81 2.30
CA LEU A 48 -5.88 -1.89 2.79
C LEU A 48 -5.70 -3.09 3.72
N GLY A 49 -4.59 -3.78 3.54
CA GLY A 49 -4.29 -5.08 4.14
C GLY A 49 -4.76 -6.28 3.31
N MET A 50 -5.43 -6.07 2.18
CA MET A 50 -5.76 -7.17 1.27
C MET A 50 -4.50 -7.73 0.60
N THR A 51 -4.52 -9.01 0.26
CA THR A 51 -3.39 -9.59 -0.47
C THR A 51 -3.29 -9.02 -1.89
N LEU A 52 -2.08 -8.91 -2.44
CA LEU A 52 -1.89 -8.43 -3.82
C LEU A 52 -2.60 -9.35 -4.84
N ARG A 53 -2.70 -10.66 -4.55
CA ARG A 53 -3.46 -11.61 -5.39
C ARG A 53 -4.96 -11.32 -5.38
N GLU A 54 -5.54 -10.95 -4.24
CA GLU A 54 -6.94 -10.53 -4.19
C GLU A 54 -7.15 -9.18 -4.86
N PHE A 55 -6.18 -8.27 -4.71
CA PHE A 55 -6.21 -6.97 -5.37
C PHE A 55 -6.23 -7.13 -6.90
N ALA A 56 -5.40 -8.02 -7.44
CA ALA A 56 -5.34 -8.35 -8.86
C ALA A 56 -6.65 -8.96 -9.43
N LYS A 57 -7.55 -9.46 -8.57
CA LYS A 57 -8.89 -9.90 -8.98
C LYS A 57 -9.89 -8.75 -9.10
N GLN A 58 -9.59 -7.61 -8.45
CA GLN A 58 -10.43 -6.42 -8.46
C GLN A 58 -9.97 -5.39 -9.49
N ILE A 59 -8.65 -5.26 -9.66
CA ILE A 59 -8.01 -4.31 -10.56
C ILE A 59 -7.19 -5.07 -11.60
N GLU A 60 -7.41 -4.78 -12.88
CA GLU A 60 -6.62 -5.37 -13.96
C GLU A 60 -5.19 -4.84 -13.92
N LEU A 61 -4.23 -5.74 -13.76
CA LEU A 61 -2.80 -5.39 -13.68
C LEU A 61 -2.04 -5.64 -14.97
N LYS A 62 -2.73 -5.93 -16.08
CA LYS A 62 -2.10 -6.26 -17.36
C LYS A 62 -1.20 -5.12 -17.87
N ALA A 63 -1.67 -3.89 -17.73
CA ALA A 63 -0.95 -2.68 -18.09
C ALA A 63 -0.16 -2.06 -16.93
N ALA A 64 -0.11 -2.73 -15.77
CA ALA A 64 0.64 -2.23 -14.61
C ALA A 64 2.15 -2.26 -14.85
N GLU A 65 2.84 -1.29 -14.27
CA GLU A 65 4.29 -1.11 -14.35
C GLU A 65 4.86 -0.91 -12.95
N ILE A 66 6.09 -1.38 -12.72
CA ILE A 66 6.82 -1.10 -11.47
C ILE A 66 7.43 0.29 -11.55
N GLU A 67 7.11 1.14 -10.56
CA GLU A 67 7.52 2.55 -10.55
C GLU A 67 8.88 2.77 -9.88
N ASP A 68 9.13 2.10 -8.75
CA ASP A 68 10.41 2.11 -8.06
C ASP A 68 10.62 0.75 -7.38
N ASP A 69 11.77 0.13 -7.63
CA ASP A 69 12.17 -1.16 -7.07
C ASP A 69 13.36 -1.05 -6.10
N ARG A 70 13.73 0.18 -5.70
CA ARG A 70 14.90 0.43 -4.84
C ARG A 70 14.60 0.48 -3.35
N PHE A 71 13.31 0.57 -2.97
CA PHE A 71 12.87 0.62 -1.58
C PHE A 71 12.27 -0.71 -1.10
N GLU A 72 12.11 -0.89 0.20
CA GLU A 72 11.60 -2.13 0.80
C GLU A 72 10.19 -2.51 0.30
N ALA A 73 9.33 -1.51 0.07
CA ALA A 73 8.01 -1.72 -0.54
C ALA A 73 8.07 -1.70 -2.07
N LEU A 74 7.25 -2.54 -2.72
CA LEU A 74 7.10 -2.52 -4.18
C LEU A 74 6.03 -1.49 -4.55
N ALA A 75 6.38 -0.53 -5.41
CA ALA A 75 5.43 0.42 -5.98
C ALA A 75 4.94 -0.06 -7.35
N ILE A 76 3.63 -0.30 -7.48
CA ILE A 76 2.99 -0.72 -8.73
C ILE A 76 2.09 0.40 -9.23
N ARG A 77 2.43 0.97 -10.38
CA ARG A 77 1.61 1.94 -11.10
C ARG A 77 0.64 1.21 -12.01
N VAL A 78 -0.64 1.57 -11.93
CA VAL A 78 -1.70 0.92 -12.70
C VAL A 78 -2.55 1.98 -13.39
N PRO A 79 -2.51 2.08 -14.73
CA PRO A 79 -3.48 2.89 -15.46
C PRO A 79 -4.84 2.20 -15.37
N ILE A 80 -5.85 2.89 -14.85
CA ILE A 80 -7.20 2.32 -14.71
C ILE A 80 -8.25 3.04 -15.57
N ASP A 81 -8.00 4.30 -15.94
CA ASP A 81 -8.89 5.19 -16.71
C ASP A 81 -10.38 4.89 -16.50
N LYS A 82 -10.83 5.00 -15.25
CA LYS A 82 -12.17 4.62 -14.83
C LYS A 82 -12.85 5.76 -14.11
N GLY A 83 -13.95 6.25 -14.69
CA GLY A 83 -14.64 7.43 -14.19
C GLY A 83 -13.68 8.63 -14.14
N ASN A 84 -13.49 9.17 -12.94
CA ASN A 84 -12.60 10.31 -12.70
C ASN A 84 -11.17 9.92 -12.30
N VAL A 85 -10.87 8.63 -12.17
CA VAL A 85 -9.54 8.15 -11.80
C VAL A 85 -8.79 7.77 -13.06
N ALA A 86 -7.64 8.40 -13.29
CA ALA A 86 -6.77 8.08 -14.42
C ALA A 86 -5.87 6.89 -14.09
N GLU A 87 -5.29 6.89 -12.89
CA GLU A 87 -4.24 5.97 -12.49
C GLU A 87 -4.26 5.76 -10.97
N ILE A 88 -3.73 4.63 -10.53
CA ILE A 88 -3.35 4.42 -9.14
C ILE A 88 -1.89 3.99 -9.01
N VAL A 89 -1.25 4.34 -7.90
CA VAL A 89 0.01 3.74 -7.45
C VAL A 89 -0.26 2.96 -6.18
N VAL A 90 0.16 1.70 -6.14
CA VAL A 90 -0.13 0.76 -5.06
C VAL A 90 1.17 0.35 -4.40
N MET A 91 1.26 0.52 -3.09
CA MET A 91 2.42 0.10 -2.30
C MET A 91 2.15 -1.26 -1.67
N VAL A 92 3.11 -2.17 -1.83
CA VAL A 92 3.00 -3.58 -1.43
C VAL A 92 4.16 -3.94 -0.50
N GLN A 93 3.81 -4.49 0.67
CA GLN A 93 4.76 -4.98 1.68
C GLN A 93 4.96 -6.50 1.55
N ASP A 94 5.94 -7.03 2.30
CA ASP A 94 6.25 -8.46 2.41
C ASP A 94 6.72 -9.09 1.10
N TYR A 95 7.49 -8.29 0.36
CA TYR A 95 8.07 -8.63 -0.92
C TYR A 95 9.60 -8.65 -0.77
N ASP A 96 10.16 -9.85 -0.52
CA ASP A 96 11.61 -10.04 -0.44
C ASP A 96 12.27 -9.72 -1.81
N ILE A 97 13.46 -9.12 -1.80
CA ILE A 97 14.21 -8.71 -3.00
C ILE A 97 14.43 -9.89 -3.96
N ALA A 98 14.74 -11.08 -3.45
CA ALA A 98 14.91 -12.26 -4.29
C ALA A 98 13.60 -12.72 -4.95
N LEU A 99 12.47 -12.58 -4.25
CA LEU A 99 11.14 -12.86 -4.77
C LEU A 99 10.63 -11.74 -5.69
N ARG A 100 11.19 -10.53 -5.55
CA ARG A 100 10.92 -9.38 -6.41
C ARG A 100 11.38 -9.64 -7.82
N GLU A 101 12.63 -9.98 -8.05
CA GLU A 101 13.08 -10.21 -9.44
C GLU A 101 12.38 -11.40 -10.11
N ALA A 102 12.18 -12.50 -9.37
CA ALA A 102 11.48 -13.68 -9.91
C ALA A 102 10.00 -13.41 -10.23
N GLY A 103 9.39 -12.44 -9.54
CA GLY A 103 8.00 -12.03 -9.70
C GLY A 103 7.77 -10.93 -10.73
N LEU A 104 8.81 -10.53 -11.46
CA LEU A 104 8.73 -9.49 -12.48
C LEU A 104 9.07 -10.06 -13.87
N ARG A 105 8.49 -9.47 -14.90
CA ARG A 105 8.91 -9.63 -16.30
C ARG A 105 9.26 -8.28 -16.89
N VAL A 106 10.20 -8.27 -17.80
CA VAL A 106 10.53 -7.09 -18.60
C VAL A 106 9.79 -7.22 -19.93
N ASP A 107 9.01 -6.18 -20.25
CA ASP A 107 8.33 -6.05 -21.53
C ASP A 107 8.89 -4.85 -22.28
N THR A 108 9.06 -4.97 -23.59
CA THR A 108 9.30 -3.83 -24.46
C THR A 108 7.97 -3.24 -24.90
N VAL A 109 7.76 -1.95 -24.65
CA VAL A 109 6.54 -1.22 -25.04
C VAL A 109 6.89 -0.03 -25.92
N LYS A 110 6.01 0.30 -26.85
CA LYS A 110 6.12 1.53 -27.64
C LYS A 110 5.49 2.70 -26.89
N ARG A 111 6.22 3.80 -26.78
CA ARG A 111 5.76 5.04 -26.16
C ARG A 111 5.85 6.18 -27.16
N LYS A 112 4.89 7.11 -27.07
CA LYS A 112 4.87 8.30 -27.90
C LYS A 112 5.58 9.46 -27.22
N ILE A 113 6.36 10.20 -27.99
CA ILE A 113 6.89 11.52 -27.66
C ILE A 113 5.94 12.55 -28.29
N GLY A 114 5.86 13.75 -27.72
CA GLY A 114 4.84 14.77 -28.02
C GLY A 114 4.57 15.03 -29.50
N ASP A 115 5.57 14.85 -30.36
CA ASP A 115 5.48 15.13 -31.80
C ASP A 115 5.01 13.93 -32.64
N GLY A 116 4.53 12.86 -31.98
CA GLY A 116 4.03 11.64 -32.63
C GLY A 116 5.11 10.59 -32.92
N GLU A 117 6.38 10.88 -32.62
CA GLU A 117 7.47 9.92 -32.68
C GLU A 117 7.28 8.81 -31.62
N GLU A 118 7.59 7.57 -32.00
CA GLU A 118 7.52 6.42 -31.08
C GLU A 118 8.92 5.92 -30.73
N TYR A 119 9.13 5.58 -29.46
CA TYR A 119 10.33 4.88 -28.99
C TYR A 119 9.96 3.61 -28.25
N GLU A 120 10.87 2.64 -28.27
CA GLU A 120 10.76 1.43 -27.47
C GLU A 120 11.35 1.67 -26.07
N ALA A 121 10.58 1.31 -25.05
CA ALA A 121 10.97 1.39 -23.66
C ALA A 121 10.84 0.01 -23.02
N GLU A 122 11.81 -0.37 -22.21
CA GLU A 122 11.68 -1.53 -21.33
C GLU A 122 10.92 -1.12 -20.06
N VAL A 123 9.89 -1.88 -19.74
CA VAL A 123 9.10 -1.69 -18.52
C VAL A 123 9.02 -2.99 -17.73
N LYS A 124 9.17 -2.88 -16.42
CA LYS A 124 9.00 -4.02 -15.50
C LYS A 124 7.53 -4.17 -15.16
N ARG A 125 6.99 -5.38 -15.26
CA ARG A 125 5.59 -5.71 -14.92
C ARG A 125 5.51 -6.87 -13.92
N PRO A 126 4.50 -6.87 -13.03
CA PRO A 126 4.31 -7.97 -12.08
C PRO A 126 3.78 -9.25 -12.75
N ILE A 127 4.30 -10.41 -12.34
CA ILE A 127 3.78 -11.75 -12.64
C ILE A 127 3.02 -12.25 -11.41
N ILE A 128 1.71 -12.04 -11.37
CA ILE A 128 0.87 -12.23 -10.18
C ILE A 128 0.98 -13.64 -9.59
N GLU A 129 1.13 -14.66 -10.43
CA GLU A 129 1.22 -16.05 -10.02
C GLU A 129 2.50 -16.36 -9.24
N LYS A 130 3.57 -15.59 -9.45
CA LYS A 130 4.87 -15.75 -8.80
C LYS A 130 5.03 -14.90 -7.54
N ILE A 131 4.08 -13.99 -7.27
CA ILE A 131 4.11 -13.10 -6.10
C ILE A 131 3.78 -13.89 -4.82
N PRO A 132 4.51 -13.68 -3.71
CA PRO A 132 4.24 -14.36 -2.45
C PRO A 132 2.81 -14.14 -1.97
N ALA A 133 2.16 -15.19 -1.47
CA ALA A 133 0.77 -15.10 -0.97
C ALA A 133 0.60 -14.14 0.22
N LYS A 134 1.69 -13.88 0.95
CA LYS A 134 1.73 -12.95 2.09
C LYS A 134 1.80 -11.47 1.68
N ALA A 135 2.17 -11.17 0.43
CA ALA A 135 2.33 -9.78 0.00
C ALA A 135 0.98 -9.06 0.02
N PHE A 136 0.94 -7.88 0.66
CA PHE A 136 -0.31 -7.16 0.91
C PHE A 136 -0.20 -5.68 0.56
N VAL A 137 -1.32 -5.11 0.14
CA VAL A 137 -1.45 -3.69 -0.20
C VAL A 137 -1.61 -2.87 1.07
N TYR A 138 -0.76 -1.87 1.30
CA TYR A 138 -0.85 -1.04 2.51
C TYR A 138 -1.04 0.45 2.22
N ALA A 139 -0.78 0.90 0.99
CA ALA A 139 -1.12 2.24 0.54
C ALA A 139 -1.60 2.24 -0.91
N ILE A 140 -2.50 3.18 -1.22
CA ILE A 140 -2.99 3.46 -2.57
C ILE A 140 -2.93 4.97 -2.80
N TYR A 141 -2.33 5.40 -3.89
CA TYR A 141 -2.29 6.78 -4.33
C TYR A 141 -3.20 6.87 -5.54
N VAL A 142 -4.30 7.60 -5.42
CA VAL A 142 -5.33 7.70 -6.47
C VAL A 142 -5.12 8.99 -7.22
N ASN A 143 -4.69 8.88 -8.47
CA ASN A 143 -4.46 10.01 -9.36
C ASN A 143 -5.73 10.24 -10.19
N PHE A 144 -6.42 11.33 -9.89
CA PHE A 144 -7.62 11.76 -10.60
C PHE A 144 -7.26 12.54 -11.86
N LYS A 145 -8.21 12.60 -12.79
CA LYS A 145 -8.11 13.43 -14.00
C LYS A 145 -8.00 14.92 -13.62
N PRO A 146 -7.26 15.75 -14.38
CA PRO A 146 -7.00 17.15 -14.01
C PRO A 146 -8.24 17.99 -13.71
N GLU A 147 -9.33 17.74 -14.45
CA GLU A 147 -10.62 18.42 -14.33
C GLU A 147 -11.44 18.00 -13.11
N PHE A 148 -11.03 16.95 -12.39
CA PHE A 148 -11.78 16.47 -11.23
C PHE A 148 -11.63 17.42 -10.04
N ASP A 149 -12.77 17.85 -9.49
CA ASP A 149 -12.81 18.64 -8.25
C ASP A 149 -12.57 17.74 -7.03
N LEU A 150 -11.29 17.39 -6.83
CA LEU A 150 -10.85 16.60 -5.70
C LEU A 150 -11.16 17.32 -4.37
N LYS A 151 -11.08 18.66 -4.33
CA LYS A 151 -11.21 19.44 -3.10
C LYS A 151 -12.62 19.31 -2.53
N SER A 152 -13.64 19.50 -3.37
CA SER A 152 -15.03 19.29 -2.95
C SER A 152 -15.33 17.82 -2.66
N TYR A 153 -14.76 16.90 -3.44
CA TYR A 153 -14.92 15.46 -3.20
C TYR A 153 -14.44 15.03 -1.81
N VAL A 154 -13.24 15.42 -1.41
CA VAL A 154 -12.65 15.00 -0.12
C VAL A 154 -13.38 15.61 1.08
N VAL A 155 -13.82 16.87 0.98
CA VAL A 155 -14.62 17.50 2.05
C VAL A 155 -15.97 16.81 2.21
N ARG A 156 -16.65 16.46 1.10
CA ARG A 156 -17.92 15.73 1.14
C ARG A 156 -17.75 14.31 1.70
N THR A 157 -16.65 13.64 1.36
CA THR A 157 -16.41 12.23 1.73
C THR A 157 -15.89 12.08 3.16
N TYR A 158 -14.97 12.95 3.58
CA TYR A 158 -14.24 12.80 4.84
C TYR A 158 -14.56 13.87 5.89
N GLY A 159 -15.34 14.89 5.53
CA GLY A 159 -15.62 16.07 6.36
C GLY A 159 -14.48 17.09 6.34
N PRO A 160 -14.52 18.11 7.21
CA PRO A 160 -13.42 19.07 7.32
C PRO A 160 -12.13 18.37 7.76
N GLY A 161 -11.06 18.57 6.99
CA GLY A 161 -9.74 18.03 7.30
C GLY A 161 -8.83 19.07 7.95
N LYS A 162 -7.64 18.66 8.34
CA LYS A 162 -6.60 19.57 8.80
C LYS A 162 -5.86 20.12 7.58
N ALA A 163 -6.03 21.40 7.30
CA ALA A 163 -5.21 22.09 6.30
C ALA A 163 -3.76 22.18 6.80
N ARG A 164 -2.79 21.93 5.94
CA ARG A 164 -1.39 22.30 6.23
C ARG A 164 -1.11 23.72 5.76
N SER A 165 -0.18 24.38 6.45
CA SER A 165 0.24 25.74 6.12
C SER A 165 0.99 25.74 4.80
N ALA A 166 0.70 26.68 3.90
CA ALA A 166 1.39 26.84 2.61
C ALA A 166 2.89 27.20 2.75
N VAL A 167 3.35 27.54 3.96
CA VAL A 167 4.76 27.78 4.29
C VAL A 167 5.46 26.56 4.91
N ASP A 168 4.84 25.38 4.92
CA ASP A 168 5.51 24.14 5.33
C ASP A 168 6.53 23.73 4.24
N PRO A 169 7.85 23.75 4.53
CA PRO A 169 8.87 23.35 3.57
C PRO A 169 8.79 21.87 3.16
N TYR A 170 7.97 21.09 3.87
CA TYR A 170 7.69 19.69 3.63
C TYR A 170 6.20 19.49 3.25
N HIS A 171 5.74 20.22 2.23
CA HIS A 171 4.35 20.20 1.76
C HIS A 171 3.96 18.86 1.11
N PHE A 172 3.63 17.87 1.95
CA PHE A 172 3.28 16.52 1.51
C PHE A 172 1.77 16.34 1.21
N SER A 173 0.94 17.34 1.53
CA SER A 173 -0.52 17.35 1.28
C SER A 173 -1.14 18.71 1.63
N ASP A 174 -2.19 19.12 0.93
CA ASP A 174 -2.96 20.32 1.29
C ASP A 174 -3.93 20.09 2.45
N ILE A 175 -4.54 18.90 2.50
CA ILE A 175 -5.51 18.53 3.53
C ILE A 175 -5.27 17.09 3.99
N GLU A 176 -5.31 16.86 5.29
CA GLU A 176 -5.10 15.54 5.92
C GLU A 176 -6.26 15.15 6.86
N TRP A 177 -6.55 13.85 6.93
CA TRP A 177 -7.46 13.24 7.88
C TRP A 177 -6.83 12.00 8.52
N THR A 178 -7.22 11.74 9.76
CA THR A 178 -7.00 10.44 10.41
C THR A 178 -8.36 9.82 10.69
N LYS A 179 -8.57 8.58 10.25
CA LYS A 179 -9.85 7.87 10.42
C LYS A 179 -9.60 6.47 10.95
N ARG A 180 -10.43 6.00 11.89
CA ARG A 180 -10.40 4.61 12.34
C ARG A 180 -11.60 3.86 11.75
N THR A 181 -11.34 2.67 11.23
CA THR A 181 -12.36 1.75 10.70
C THR A 181 -12.84 0.80 11.79
N SER A 182 -13.96 0.14 11.57
CA SER A 182 -14.55 -0.79 12.56
C SER A 182 -13.73 -2.06 12.76
N ASP A 183 -12.91 -2.44 11.77
CA ASP A 183 -11.93 -3.53 11.86
C ASP A 183 -10.60 -3.09 12.52
N GLY A 184 -10.53 -1.86 13.03
CA GLY A 184 -9.41 -1.34 13.82
C GLY A 184 -8.28 -0.69 13.02
N LEU A 185 -8.30 -0.73 11.68
CA LEU A 185 -7.32 -0.03 10.85
C LEU A 185 -7.37 1.48 11.10
N LEU A 186 -6.18 2.07 11.28
CA LEU A 186 -6.03 3.52 11.33
C LEU A 186 -5.55 4.01 9.97
N TRP A 187 -6.37 4.85 9.35
CA TRP A 187 -6.12 5.50 8.09
C TRP A 187 -5.47 6.85 8.29
N LEU A 188 -4.49 7.13 7.45
CA LEU A 188 -3.99 8.47 7.16
C LEU A 188 -4.39 8.79 5.71
N ILE A 189 -5.26 9.78 5.54
CA ILE A 189 -5.81 10.18 4.24
C ILE A 189 -5.28 11.57 3.93
N ARG A 190 -4.74 11.78 2.73
CA ARG A 190 -4.18 13.05 2.30
C ARG A 190 -4.64 13.42 0.92
N SER A 191 -4.96 14.69 0.69
CA SER A 191 -5.22 15.21 -0.64
C SER A 191 -4.14 16.19 -1.04
N LEU A 192 -3.60 16.02 -2.24
CA LEU A 192 -2.63 16.91 -2.89
C LEU A 192 -3.22 17.50 -4.16
N HIS A 193 -3.08 18.81 -4.31
CA HIS A 193 -3.61 19.66 -5.38
C HIS A 193 -2.48 20.56 -5.89
N GLU A 194 -1.53 19.98 -6.62
CA GLU A 194 -0.35 20.71 -7.12
C GLU A 194 -0.38 20.79 -8.65
N GLY A 195 -0.50 22.00 -9.20
CA GLY A 195 -0.66 22.19 -10.65
C GLY A 195 -1.85 21.40 -11.21
N ASP A 196 -1.59 20.49 -12.13
CA ASP A 196 -2.60 19.57 -12.69
C ASP A 196 -2.76 18.27 -11.90
N ARG A 197 -1.97 18.05 -10.85
CA ARG A 197 -2.04 16.84 -10.02
C ARG A 197 -3.22 16.91 -9.06
N ARG A 198 -4.01 15.84 -9.05
CA ARG A 198 -5.14 15.62 -8.14
C ARG A 198 -4.94 14.24 -7.53
N THR A 199 -4.23 14.18 -6.41
CA THR A 199 -3.85 12.89 -5.80
C THR A 199 -4.50 12.74 -4.43
N LEU A 200 -5.17 11.61 -4.22
CA LEU A 200 -5.65 11.17 -2.91
C LEU A 200 -4.79 10.02 -2.42
N GLN A 201 -4.06 10.23 -1.34
CA GLN A 201 -3.27 9.19 -0.70
C GLN A 201 -4.10 8.51 0.37
N LEU A 202 -4.18 7.18 0.26
CA LEU A 202 -4.93 6.27 1.10
C LEU A 202 -3.91 5.39 1.84
N LEU A 203 -3.47 5.81 3.03
CA LEU A 203 -2.34 5.20 3.74
C LEU A 203 -2.83 4.43 4.97
N GLY A 204 -2.56 3.12 5.00
CA GLY A 204 -2.91 2.24 6.10
C GLY A 204 -1.78 2.17 7.11
N ARG A 205 -2.05 2.57 8.35
CA ARG A 205 -1.09 2.40 9.46
C ARG A 205 -1.11 0.95 9.95
N ILE A 206 -0.50 0.08 9.15
CA ILE A 206 -0.39 -1.35 9.40
C ILE A 206 0.98 -1.62 10.02
N LYS A 207 1.05 -2.43 11.09
CA LYS A 207 2.31 -2.77 11.75
C LYS A 207 3.29 -3.38 10.73
N GLY A 208 4.54 -2.91 10.73
CA GLY A 208 5.59 -3.39 9.82
C GLY A 208 5.63 -2.69 8.45
N THR A 209 4.86 -1.62 8.25
CA THR A 209 4.96 -0.74 7.08
C THR A 209 5.51 0.63 7.49
N GLU A 210 5.95 1.44 6.52
CA GLU A 210 6.47 2.80 6.74
C GLU A 210 5.48 3.73 7.50
N TRP A 211 4.18 3.42 7.44
CA TRP A 211 3.12 4.18 8.11
C TRP A 211 2.63 3.52 9.41
N GLY A 212 3.17 2.35 9.75
CA GLY A 212 2.82 1.62 10.96
C GLY A 212 3.06 2.47 12.21
N ILE A 213 2.17 2.38 13.19
CA ILE A 213 2.46 2.83 14.55
C ILE A 213 2.90 1.59 15.31
N GLU A 214 4.06 1.67 15.95
CA GLU A 214 4.62 0.59 16.79
C GLU A 214 3.74 0.27 18.01
#